data_AF-A0A315VBU0-F1
#
_entry.id   AF-A0A315VBU0-F1
#
_cell.length_a   1.000
_cell.length_b   1.000
_cell.length_c   1.000
_cell.angle_alpha   90.00
_cell.angle_beta   90.00
_cell.angle_gamma   90.00
#
_symmetry.space_group_name_H-M   'P 1'
#
loop_
_entity.id
_entity.type
_entity.pdbx_description
1 polymer ?
#
loop_
_entity_poly.entity_id
_entity_poly.type
_entity_poly.pdbx_seq_one_letter_code
_entity_poly.pdbx_strand_id
1 'polypeptide(L)'
;IRVKPDNTGVVTDGVKHSMNPFCEIAVEEAVKLKEKKLVKEVVAVSCGPQQSQETIRTALAMGADRGIHVEVSGKDYESLGPLQISKIMAALAKKEDAQLIILGKQAIDDDCNQTGQMTAALLDWPQGTFASEVTLEGDKIKVVREIDGGLETIKINTPAVLTADLRLNTPRYATLPNIMKAKKKKIANVKPADLGVNLTSKLEVLRVEDPPQRQAGMKVETVEDLVGAWSRNNQGFDSAQVNSQGAARVLRNARESANCQLVVSPVGPTLVNALAGTNVTLAVFYSGASDPVVTWFKGALPVGTWTINTNFSPDIANDGWEIIQNVTLITEPHFAQEGAERFTLQYNMLQGVVEQEIWRFNGRDLQNSTRYLMEGTSLVIFGPNRTDKGSYSVTLMNPFSSMTMHKNVTVLCKMNPLLL
;
A
#
# COMPACT_ATOMS: atom_id res chain seq x y z
N ILE A 1 -25.88 -13.18 -11.42
CA ILE A 1 -26.71 -12.40 -10.48
C ILE A 1 -27.65 -11.55 -11.33
N ARG A 2 -28.93 -11.42 -10.96
CA ARG A 2 -29.91 -10.58 -11.66
C ARG A 2 -30.61 -9.70 -10.62
N VAL A 3 -30.68 -8.40 -10.89
CA VAL A 3 -31.41 -7.45 -10.04
C VAL A 3 -32.92 -7.63 -10.27
N LYS A 4 -33.72 -7.47 -9.21
CA LYS A 4 -35.18 -7.50 -9.32
C LYS A 4 -35.68 -6.26 -10.08
N PRO A 5 -36.74 -6.36 -10.90
CA PRO A 5 -37.28 -5.20 -11.61
C PRO A 5 -37.75 -4.03 -10.72
N ASP A 6 -38.03 -4.31 -9.45
CA ASP A 6 -38.45 -3.32 -8.45
C ASP A 6 -37.27 -2.68 -7.68
N ASN A 7 -36.03 -3.02 -8.02
CA ASN A 7 -34.80 -2.54 -7.39
C ASN A 7 -34.72 -2.79 -5.87
N THR A 8 -35.51 -3.73 -5.32
CA THR A 8 -35.49 -4.05 -3.88
C THR A 8 -34.37 -5.00 -3.48
N GLY A 9 -33.73 -5.66 -4.45
CA GLY A 9 -32.70 -6.66 -4.20
C GLY A 9 -32.37 -7.48 -5.44
N VAL A 10 -31.76 -8.64 -5.22
CA VAL A 10 -31.44 -9.62 -6.28
C VAL A 10 -32.44 -10.76 -6.31
N VAL A 11 -32.60 -11.39 -7.48
CA VAL A 11 -33.44 -12.58 -7.63
C VAL A 11 -32.76 -13.79 -6.98
N THR A 12 -33.39 -14.34 -5.94
CA THR A 12 -32.94 -15.54 -5.22
C THR A 12 -33.75 -16.79 -5.61
N ASP A 13 -35.01 -16.60 -6.01
CA ASP A 13 -35.91 -17.71 -6.32
C ASP A 13 -35.46 -18.50 -7.55
N GLY A 14 -35.41 -19.83 -7.42
CA GLY A 14 -34.96 -20.71 -8.49
C GLY A 14 -33.45 -20.65 -8.78
N VAL A 15 -32.67 -19.87 -8.03
CA VAL A 15 -31.21 -19.85 -8.13
C VAL A 15 -30.62 -20.94 -7.23
N LYS A 16 -29.63 -21.66 -7.75
CA LYS A 16 -28.91 -22.68 -6.96
C LYS A 16 -28.06 -21.98 -5.89
N HIS A 17 -28.30 -22.31 -4.64
CA HIS A 17 -27.48 -21.85 -3.51
C HIS A 17 -26.44 -22.93 -3.14
N SER A 18 -25.32 -22.50 -2.57
CA SER A 18 -24.25 -23.36 -2.07
C SER A 18 -23.56 -22.71 -0.87
N MET A 19 -22.68 -23.46 -0.20
CA MET A 19 -21.83 -22.88 0.82
C MET A 19 -20.95 -21.80 0.21
N ASN A 20 -20.74 -20.70 0.93
CA ASN A 20 -19.78 -19.67 0.56
C ASN A 20 -18.38 -20.29 0.44
N PRO A 21 -17.62 -20.08 -0.66
CA PRO A 21 -16.31 -20.71 -0.86
C PRO A 21 -15.33 -20.48 0.29
N PHE A 22 -15.31 -19.27 0.86
CA PHE A 22 -14.43 -18.98 2.01
C PHE A 22 -14.85 -19.75 3.27
N CYS A 23 -16.14 -20.05 3.43
CA CYS A 23 -16.63 -20.87 4.53
C CYS A 23 -16.27 -22.35 4.36
N GLU A 24 -16.21 -22.87 3.13
CA GLU A 24 -15.72 -24.23 2.87
C GLU A 24 -14.26 -24.40 3.33
N ILE A 25 -13.43 -23.38 3.07
CA ILE A 25 -12.02 -23.35 3.50
C ILE A 25 -11.89 -23.27 5.02
N ALA A 26 -12.74 -22.46 5.66
CA ALA A 26 -12.79 -22.38 7.13
C ALA A 26 -13.17 -23.72 7.76
N VAL A 27 -14.15 -24.43 7.19
CA VAL A 27 -14.56 -25.76 7.64
C VAL A 27 -13.43 -26.78 7.43
N GLU A 28 -12.78 -26.77 6.26
CA GLU A 28 -11.65 -27.66 5.99
C GLU A 28 -10.52 -27.44 7.00
N GLU A 29 -10.16 -26.19 7.31
CA GLU A 29 -9.10 -25.91 8.28
C GLU A 29 -9.46 -26.44 9.67
N ALA A 30 -10.68 -26.18 10.13
CA ALA A 30 -11.16 -26.71 11.41
C ALA A 30 -11.11 -28.25 11.46
N VAL A 31 -11.48 -28.92 10.36
CA VAL A 31 -11.40 -30.39 10.25
C VAL A 31 -9.95 -30.87 10.26
N LYS A 32 -9.03 -30.22 9.55
CA LYS A 32 -7.60 -30.54 9.57
C LYS A 32 -7.01 -30.40 10.97
N LEU A 33 -7.35 -29.34 11.70
CA LEU A 33 -6.92 -29.14 13.08
C LEU A 33 -7.43 -30.25 14.00
N LYS A 34 -8.67 -30.72 13.79
CA LYS A 34 -9.21 -31.88 14.50
C LYS A 34 -8.48 -33.18 14.16
N GLU A 35 -8.17 -33.43 12.89
CA GLU A 35 -7.43 -34.62 12.45
C GLU A 35 -6.01 -34.67 13.03
N LYS A 36 -5.38 -33.50 13.19
CA LYS A 36 -4.11 -33.32 13.91
C LYS A 36 -4.25 -33.45 15.44
N LYS A 37 -5.45 -33.68 15.97
CA LYS A 37 -5.79 -33.76 17.40
C LYS A 37 -5.48 -32.48 18.18
N LEU A 38 -5.45 -31.33 17.50
CA LEU A 38 -5.23 -30.01 18.12
C LEU A 38 -6.55 -29.40 18.60
N VAL A 39 -7.67 -29.81 18.01
CA VAL A 39 -9.03 -29.39 18.39
C VAL A 39 -9.86 -30.63 18.71
N LYS A 40 -10.66 -30.56 19.78
CA LYS A 40 -11.48 -31.68 20.28
C LYS A 40 -12.81 -31.83 19.52
N GLU A 41 -13.48 -30.74 19.23
CA GLU A 41 -14.81 -30.71 18.60
C GLU A 41 -14.90 -29.55 17.60
N VAL A 42 -15.52 -29.79 16.45
CA VAL A 42 -15.82 -28.78 15.43
C VAL A 42 -17.33 -28.60 15.34
N VAL A 43 -17.80 -27.39 15.64
CA VAL A 43 -19.22 -27.00 15.61
C VAL A 43 -19.47 -26.09 14.41
N ALA A 44 -20.31 -26.52 13.48
CA ALA A 44 -20.70 -25.70 12.32
C ALA A 44 -21.93 -24.85 12.65
N VAL A 45 -21.86 -23.54 12.41
CA VAL A 45 -22.96 -22.61 12.71
C VAL A 45 -23.40 -21.90 11.42
N SER A 46 -24.71 -21.77 11.22
CA SER A 46 -25.27 -20.89 10.18
C SER A 46 -26.49 -20.14 10.71
N CYS A 47 -26.63 -18.87 10.33
CA CYS A 47 -27.74 -17.99 10.69
C CYS A 47 -28.57 -17.70 9.44
N GLY A 48 -29.88 -17.94 9.48
CA GLY A 48 -30.75 -17.66 8.34
C GLY A 48 -32.02 -18.51 8.33
N PRO A 49 -32.68 -18.64 7.18
CA PRO A 49 -33.94 -19.36 7.08
C PRO A 49 -33.68 -20.86 7.14
N GLN A 50 -34.75 -21.65 7.24
CA GLN A 50 -34.68 -23.11 7.39
C GLN A 50 -33.80 -23.82 6.35
N GLN A 51 -33.69 -23.27 5.13
CA GLN A 51 -32.83 -23.78 4.06
C GLN A 51 -31.34 -23.78 4.44
N SER A 52 -30.91 -22.89 5.36
CA SER A 52 -29.53 -22.83 5.87
C SER A 52 -29.07 -24.14 6.53
N GLN A 53 -30.01 -24.99 6.97
CA GLN A 53 -29.68 -26.32 7.48
C GLN A 53 -29.00 -27.20 6.42
N GLU A 54 -29.31 -27.07 5.14
CA GLU A 54 -28.66 -27.84 4.07
C GLU A 54 -27.16 -27.52 4.00
N THR A 55 -26.80 -26.24 4.14
CA THR A 55 -25.40 -25.78 4.22
C THR A 55 -24.68 -26.37 5.44
N ILE A 56 -25.35 -26.41 6.59
CA ILE A 56 -24.82 -27.06 7.80
C ILE A 56 -24.59 -28.55 7.54
N ARG A 57 -25.51 -29.25 6.88
CA ARG A 57 -25.33 -30.67 6.52
C ARG A 57 -24.09 -30.89 5.65
N THR A 58 -23.80 -29.98 4.73
CA THR A 58 -22.56 -30.03 3.94
C THR A 58 -21.33 -29.94 4.83
N ALA A 59 -21.28 -29.01 5.78
CA ALA A 59 -20.17 -28.90 6.74
C ALA A 59 -20.02 -30.18 7.61
N LEU A 60 -21.15 -30.75 8.05
CA LEU A 60 -21.19 -32.02 8.79
C LEU A 60 -20.67 -33.20 7.97
N ALA A 61 -20.88 -33.17 6.66
CA ALA A 61 -20.41 -34.18 5.72
C ALA A 61 -18.91 -34.02 5.37
N MET A 62 -18.40 -32.79 5.42
CA MET A 62 -16.96 -32.50 5.29
C MET A 62 -16.19 -32.99 6.51
N GLY A 63 -16.76 -32.85 7.71
CA GLY A 63 -16.13 -33.39 8.92
C GLY A 63 -16.54 -32.75 10.23
N ALA A 64 -17.38 -31.69 10.24
CA ALA A 64 -17.85 -31.08 11.48
C ALA A 64 -18.66 -32.08 12.33
N ASP A 65 -18.56 -32.00 13.66
CA ASP A 65 -19.12 -32.98 14.60
C ASP A 65 -20.63 -32.77 14.80
N ARG A 66 -21.04 -31.51 15.00
CA ARG A 66 -22.44 -31.10 15.16
C ARG A 66 -22.70 -29.72 14.58
N GLY A 67 -23.98 -29.41 14.39
CA GLY A 67 -24.42 -28.15 13.80
C GLY A 67 -25.28 -27.32 14.76
N ILE A 68 -25.24 -26.00 14.62
CA ILE A 68 -26.17 -25.06 15.23
C ILE A 68 -26.79 -24.22 14.12
N HIS A 69 -28.10 -24.31 13.98
CA HIS A 69 -28.89 -23.44 13.12
C HIS A 69 -29.48 -22.32 13.97
N VAL A 70 -29.10 -21.08 13.66
CA VAL A 70 -29.74 -19.91 14.26
C VAL A 70 -30.82 -19.44 13.30
N GLU A 71 -32.07 -19.81 13.62
CA GLU A 71 -33.20 -19.58 12.73
C GLU A 71 -33.61 -18.12 12.72
N VAL A 72 -33.50 -17.50 11.55
CA VAL A 72 -33.91 -16.12 11.26
C VAL A 72 -34.69 -16.12 9.95
N SER A 73 -35.88 -15.54 9.92
CA SER A 73 -36.74 -15.55 8.74
C SER A 73 -37.51 -14.23 8.57
N GLY A 74 -38.13 -14.06 7.41
CA GLY A 74 -38.90 -12.84 7.08
C GLY A 74 -38.03 -11.59 7.10
N LYS A 75 -38.58 -10.49 7.65
CA LYS A 75 -37.92 -9.16 7.69
C LYS A 75 -36.60 -9.16 8.45
N ASP A 76 -36.48 -9.97 9.49
CA ASP A 76 -35.25 -10.07 10.28
C ASP A 76 -34.14 -10.72 9.46
N TYR A 77 -34.47 -11.61 8.51
CA TYR A 77 -33.50 -12.20 7.61
C TYR A 77 -33.08 -11.23 6.50
N GLU A 78 -34.02 -10.47 5.93
CA GLU A 78 -33.74 -9.45 4.91
C GLU A 78 -32.80 -8.34 5.41
N SER A 79 -32.82 -8.07 6.72
CA SER A 79 -31.97 -7.07 7.37
C SER A 79 -30.79 -7.68 8.16
N LEU A 80 -30.55 -8.99 8.00
CA LEU A 80 -29.49 -9.70 8.69
C LEU A 80 -28.13 -9.34 8.09
N GLY A 81 -27.36 -8.51 8.78
CA GLY A 81 -26.03 -8.09 8.35
C GLY A 81 -24.90 -8.59 9.25
N PRO A 82 -23.65 -8.21 8.93
CA PRO A 82 -22.44 -8.59 9.70
C PRO A 82 -22.52 -8.27 11.20
N LEU A 83 -23.18 -7.17 11.58
CA LEU A 83 -23.34 -6.78 12.99
C LEU A 83 -24.22 -7.76 13.77
N GLN A 84 -25.35 -8.18 13.20
CA GLN A 84 -26.26 -9.13 13.84
C GLN A 84 -25.59 -10.49 13.95
N ILE A 85 -24.96 -10.95 12.87
CA ILE A 85 -24.25 -12.24 12.84
C ILE A 85 -23.11 -12.23 13.86
N SER A 86 -22.31 -11.17 13.94
CA SER A 86 -21.21 -11.10 14.91
C SER A 86 -21.68 -11.11 16.38
N LYS A 87 -22.82 -10.48 16.70
CA LYS A 87 -23.44 -10.61 18.03
C LYS A 87 -23.89 -12.03 18.33
N ILE A 88 -24.50 -12.72 17.36
CA ILE A 88 -24.90 -14.13 17.49
C ILE A 88 -23.67 -15.01 17.72
N MET A 89 -22.63 -14.84 16.90
CA MET A 89 -21.38 -15.60 17.02
C MET A 89 -20.69 -15.36 18.37
N ALA A 90 -20.66 -14.11 18.86
CA ALA A 90 -20.11 -13.80 20.17
C ALA A 90 -20.91 -14.45 21.31
N ALA A 91 -22.24 -14.44 21.24
CA ALA A 91 -23.09 -15.10 22.24
C ALA A 91 -22.92 -16.63 22.22
N LEU A 92 -22.84 -17.23 21.04
CA LEU A 92 -22.59 -18.67 20.88
C LEU A 92 -21.20 -19.06 21.35
N ALA A 93 -20.16 -18.27 21.06
CA ALA A 93 -18.80 -18.53 21.52
C ALA A 93 -18.73 -18.64 23.05
N LYS A 94 -19.42 -17.75 23.76
CA LYS A 94 -19.53 -17.80 25.23
C LYS A 94 -20.34 -19.00 25.73
N LYS A 95 -21.47 -19.30 25.07
CA LYS A 95 -22.35 -20.42 25.44
C LYS A 95 -21.69 -21.79 25.24
N GLU A 96 -20.89 -21.92 24.20
CA GLU A 96 -20.23 -23.17 23.80
C GLU A 96 -18.78 -23.28 24.33
N ASP A 97 -18.31 -22.29 25.11
CA ASP A 97 -16.93 -22.19 25.62
C ASP A 97 -15.87 -22.36 24.51
N ALA A 98 -16.13 -21.73 23.36
CA ALA A 98 -15.27 -21.86 22.19
C ALA A 98 -13.91 -21.17 22.45
N GLN A 99 -12.82 -21.80 22.00
CA GLN A 99 -11.47 -21.23 22.09
C GLN A 99 -10.97 -20.66 20.75
N LEU A 100 -11.64 -20.99 19.66
CA LEU A 100 -11.27 -20.57 18.32
C LEU A 100 -12.53 -20.46 17.46
N ILE A 101 -12.67 -19.34 16.76
CA ILE A 101 -13.71 -19.16 15.73
C ILE A 101 -13.00 -18.99 14.40
N ILE A 102 -13.37 -19.79 13.40
CA ILE A 102 -12.85 -19.67 12.03
C ILE A 102 -14.02 -19.32 11.12
N LEU A 103 -13.95 -18.16 10.46
CA LEU A 103 -14.91 -17.70 9.46
C LEU A 103 -14.26 -17.62 8.09
N GLY A 104 -15.06 -17.49 7.03
CA GLY A 104 -14.53 -17.02 5.75
C GLY A 104 -14.13 -15.54 5.83
N LYS A 105 -13.19 -15.11 4.97
CA LYS A 105 -12.84 -13.69 4.79
C LYS A 105 -14.07 -12.82 4.52
N GLN A 106 -14.82 -13.15 3.48
CA GLN A 106 -16.04 -12.42 3.09
C GLN A 106 -17.10 -13.39 2.60
N ALA A 107 -18.36 -12.95 2.58
CA ALA A 107 -19.42 -13.62 1.87
C ALA A 107 -19.53 -13.00 0.47
N ILE A 108 -19.68 -13.83 -0.56
CA ILE A 108 -19.66 -13.38 -1.97
C ILE A 108 -20.95 -12.70 -2.44
N ASP A 109 -21.96 -12.65 -1.57
CA ASP A 109 -23.25 -11.99 -1.79
C ASP A 109 -23.26 -10.55 -1.27
N ASP A 110 -22.77 -10.33 -0.03
CA ASP A 110 -22.68 -9.00 0.59
C ASP A 110 -21.32 -8.30 0.40
N ASP A 111 -20.27 -9.06 0.06
CA ASP A 111 -18.87 -8.63 -0.08
C ASP A 111 -18.36 -7.73 1.07
N CYS A 112 -18.92 -7.89 2.28
CA CYS A 112 -18.70 -6.93 3.36
C CYS A 112 -17.33 -7.07 4.03
N ASN A 113 -16.80 -8.29 4.13
CA ASN A 113 -15.52 -8.57 4.80
C ASN A 113 -15.45 -7.96 6.23
N GLN A 114 -16.51 -8.15 7.03
CA GLN A 114 -16.69 -7.48 8.34
C GLN A 114 -16.96 -8.45 9.50
N THR A 115 -17.72 -9.53 9.27
CA THR A 115 -18.27 -10.39 10.33
C THR A 115 -17.20 -10.92 11.28
N GLY A 116 -16.06 -11.36 10.76
CA GLY A 116 -14.97 -11.89 11.59
C GLY A 116 -14.38 -10.83 12.52
N GLN A 117 -14.03 -9.66 11.99
CA GLN A 117 -13.44 -8.56 12.74
C GLN A 117 -14.42 -8.02 13.79
N MET A 118 -15.70 -7.90 13.45
CA MET A 118 -16.74 -7.48 14.39
C MET A 118 -16.93 -8.50 15.52
N THR A 119 -16.88 -9.80 15.20
CA THR A 119 -16.98 -10.87 16.22
C THR A 119 -15.79 -10.80 17.18
N ALA A 120 -14.58 -10.62 16.67
CA ALA A 120 -13.39 -10.44 17.48
C ALA A 120 -13.50 -9.24 18.42
N ALA A 121 -13.95 -8.09 17.90
CA ALA A 121 -14.15 -6.87 18.68
C ALA A 121 -15.20 -7.03 19.79
N LEU A 122 -16.33 -7.71 19.52
CA LEU A 122 -17.39 -7.94 20.51
C LEU A 122 -16.98 -8.90 21.63
N LEU A 123 -16.03 -9.81 21.35
CA LEU A 123 -15.47 -10.75 22.31
C LEU A 123 -14.23 -10.20 23.03
N ASP A 124 -13.67 -9.09 22.57
CA ASP A 124 -12.35 -8.59 22.95
C ASP A 124 -11.25 -9.65 22.72
N TRP A 125 -11.32 -10.34 21.59
CA TRP A 125 -10.37 -11.39 21.20
C TRP A 125 -9.41 -10.90 20.12
N PRO A 126 -8.15 -11.38 20.10
CA PRO A 126 -7.26 -11.15 18.99
C PRO A 126 -7.80 -11.79 17.70
N GLN A 127 -7.41 -11.20 16.57
CA GLN A 127 -7.85 -11.63 15.25
C GLN A 127 -6.69 -11.93 14.30
N GLY A 128 -6.86 -12.94 13.45
CA GLY A 128 -5.99 -13.24 12.32
C GLY A 128 -6.78 -13.24 11.02
N THR A 129 -6.83 -12.08 10.36
CA THR A 129 -7.59 -11.94 9.11
C THR A 129 -6.76 -12.31 7.88
N PHE A 130 -7.44 -12.72 6.80
CA PHE A 130 -6.84 -13.13 5.53
C PHE A 130 -5.78 -14.22 5.69
N ALA A 131 -6.05 -15.20 6.56
CA ALA A 131 -5.11 -16.26 6.88
C ALA A 131 -4.88 -17.16 5.66
N SER A 132 -3.62 -17.30 5.24
CA SER A 132 -3.14 -18.26 4.24
C SER A 132 -2.35 -19.43 4.84
N GLU A 133 -1.93 -19.33 6.10
CA GLU A 133 -1.39 -20.45 6.87
C GLU A 133 -1.75 -20.28 8.36
N VAL A 134 -2.11 -21.38 9.03
CA VAL A 134 -2.44 -21.40 10.46
C VAL A 134 -1.70 -22.55 11.16
N THR A 135 -0.95 -22.21 12.21
CA THR A 135 -0.27 -23.20 13.06
C THR A 135 -0.60 -22.91 14.54
N LEU A 136 -1.14 -23.90 15.24
CA LEU A 136 -1.37 -23.82 16.68
C LEU A 136 -0.09 -24.23 17.44
N GLU A 137 0.38 -23.37 18.32
CA GLU A 137 1.58 -23.50 19.15
C GLU A 137 1.18 -23.37 20.63
N GLY A 138 0.54 -24.39 21.21
CA GLY A 138 0.07 -24.37 22.60
C GLY A 138 -1.07 -23.37 22.82
N ASP A 139 -0.82 -22.32 23.59
CA ASP A 139 -1.74 -21.22 23.89
C ASP A 139 -1.71 -20.09 22.85
N LYS A 140 -0.93 -20.26 21.78
CA LYS A 140 -0.76 -19.28 20.72
C LYS A 140 -1.06 -19.87 19.35
N ILE A 141 -1.41 -18.99 18.43
CA ILE A 141 -1.63 -19.30 17.03
C ILE A 141 -0.70 -18.41 16.21
N LYS A 142 0.14 -19.04 15.40
CA LYS A 142 0.90 -18.37 14.35
C LYS A 142 0.04 -18.33 13.09
N VAL A 143 -0.20 -17.14 12.58
CA VAL A 143 -1.03 -16.90 11.39
C VAL A 143 -0.19 -16.18 10.35
N VAL A 144 -0.09 -16.74 9.14
CA VAL A 144 0.43 -16.04 7.97
C VAL A 144 -0.75 -15.43 7.23
N ARG A 145 -0.69 -14.12 6.98
CA ARG A 145 -1.76 -13.31 6.41
C ARG A 145 -1.36 -12.81 5.04
N GLU A 146 -2.33 -12.78 4.13
CA GLU A 146 -2.21 -12.10 2.85
C GLU A 146 -2.48 -10.60 3.04
N ILE A 147 -1.51 -9.78 2.66
CA ILE A 147 -1.59 -8.31 2.65
C ILE A 147 -1.24 -7.79 1.26
N ASP A 148 -1.53 -6.52 0.98
CA ASP A 148 -1.37 -5.96 -0.37
C ASP A 148 0.06 -6.10 -0.93
N GLY A 149 1.06 -5.99 -0.07
CA GLY A 149 2.48 -6.10 -0.44
C GLY A 149 3.10 -7.50 -0.34
N GLY A 150 2.32 -8.53 0.01
CA GLY A 150 2.82 -9.90 0.20
C GLY A 150 2.26 -10.58 1.45
N LEU A 151 3.15 -11.11 2.29
CA LEU A 151 2.77 -11.91 3.46
C LEU A 151 3.19 -11.25 4.76
N GLU A 152 2.32 -11.29 5.76
CA GLU A 152 2.62 -10.87 7.13
C GLU A 152 2.43 -12.04 8.09
N THR A 153 3.41 -12.31 8.94
CA THR A 153 3.27 -13.34 9.98
C THR A 153 3.02 -12.68 11.33
N ILE A 154 1.91 -13.06 11.97
CA ILE A 154 1.57 -12.62 13.32
C ILE A 154 1.46 -13.81 14.28
N LYS A 155 1.62 -13.55 15.58
CA LYS A 155 1.32 -14.50 16.65
C LYS A 155 0.25 -13.91 17.56
N ILE A 156 -0.81 -14.66 17.81
CA ILE A 156 -1.94 -14.26 18.64
C ILE A 156 -2.22 -15.31 19.71
N ASN A 157 -2.73 -14.89 20.87
CA ASN A 157 -3.09 -15.81 21.94
C ASN A 157 -4.48 -16.42 21.68
N THR A 158 -4.73 -17.63 22.19
CA THR A 158 -6.10 -18.15 22.31
C THR A 158 -6.77 -17.60 23.58
N PRO A 159 -8.09 -17.34 23.56
CA PRO A 159 -9.02 -17.55 22.46
C PRO A 159 -8.91 -16.51 21.33
N ALA A 160 -9.21 -16.88 20.09
CA ALA A 160 -9.00 -16.03 18.91
C ALA A 160 -10.06 -16.19 17.82
N VAL A 161 -10.12 -15.21 16.91
CA VAL A 161 -10.96 -15.25 15.70
C VAL A 161 -10.08 -15.22 14.44
N LEU A 162 -10.28 -16.16 13.53
CA LEU A 162 -9.57 -16.25 12.27
C LEU A 162 -10.53 -16.07 11.09
N THR A 163 -10.06 -15.45 10.01
CA THR A 163 -10.79 -15.44 8.73
C THR A 163 -9.94 -16.06 7.63
N ALA A 164 -10.45 -17.09 6.98
CA ALA A 164 -9.73 -17.84 5.96
C ALA A 164 -9.70 -17.12 4.61
N ASP A 165 -8.51 -17.00 4.02
CA ASP A 165 -8.32 -16.62 2.62
C ASP A 165 -8.43 -17.84 1.68
N LEU A 166 -8.63 -17.60 0.38
CA LEU A 166 -8.66 -18.65 -0.65
C LEU A 166 -7.40 -19.53 -0.67
N ARG A 167 -6.26 -18.98 -0.25
CA ARG A 167 -4.97 -19.69 -0.28
C ARG A 167 -4.72 -20.61 0.91
N LEU A 168 -5.56 -20.57 1.95
CA LEU A 168 -5.33 -21.33 3.19
C LEU A 168 -5.28 -22.85 2.96
N ASN A 169 -6.22 -23.37 2.17
CA ASN A 169 -6.29 -24.78 1.84
C ASN A 169 -7.19 -25.04 0.62
N THR A 170 -7.20 -26.29 0.17
CA THR A 170 -8.20 -26.80 -0.78
C THR A 170 -9.23 -27.64 -0.01
N PRO A 171 -10.52 -27.22 0.02
CA PRO A 171 -11.58 -27.96 0.69
C PRO A 171 -11.76 -29.36 0.12
N ARG A 172 -11.97 -30.35 0.98
CA ARG A 172 -12.28 -31.72 0.55
C ARG A 172 -13.71 -31.86 0.03
N TYR A 173 -13.90 -32.78 -0.91
CA TYR A 173 -15.25 -33.21 -1.29
C TYR A 173 -15.84 -34.17 -0.26
N ALA A 174 -17.09 -33.94 0.12
CA ALA A 174 -17.82 -34.87 0.98
C ALA A 174 -18.13 -36.18 0.23
N THR A 175 -17.69 -37.31 0.77
CA THR A 175 -17.97 -38.63 0.19
C THR A 175 -19.43 -39.04 0.45
N LEU A 176 -20.01 -39.86 -0.43
CA LEU A 176 -21.40 -40.34 -0.28
C LEU A 176 -21.68 -40.98 1.09
N PRO A 177 -20.78 -41.82 1.67
CA PRO A 177 -20.97 -42.34 3.03
C PRO A 177 -21.03 -41.25 4.10
N ASN A 178 -20.22 -40.20 3.97
CA ASN A 178 -20.21 -39.08 4.93
C ASN A 178 -21.46 -38.22 4.82
N ILE A 179 -21.98 -38.01 3.61
CA ILE A 179 -23.27 -37.33 3.38
C ILE A 179 -24.41 -38.08 4.10
N MET A 180 -24.41 -39.42 4.01
CA MET A 180 -25.41 -40.24 4.69
C MET A 180 -25.26 -40.21 6.22
N LYS A 181 -24.04 -40.19 6.74
CA LYS A 181 -23.78 -40.01 8.18
C LYS A 181 -24.18 -38.61 8.66
N ALA A 182 -23.95 -37.57 7.85
CA ALA A 182 -24.31 -36.19 8.16
C ALA A 182 -25.82 -36.02 8.35
N LYS A 183 -26.66 -36.79 7.63
CA LYS A 183 -28.12 -36.82 7.85
C LYS A 183 -28.53 -37.30 9.26
N LYS A 184 -27.68 -38.05 9.95
CA LYS A 184 -27.94 -38.53 11.33
C LYS A 184 -27.37 -37.63 12.41
N LYS A 185 -26.38 -36.79 12.09
CA LYS A 185 -25.78 -35.83 13.02
C LYS A 185 -26.81 -34.78 13.45
N LYS A 186 -26.76 -34.39 14.72
CA LYS A 186 -27.72 -33.44 15.32
C LYS A 186 -27.42 -32.01 14.85
N ILE A 187 -28.48 -31.28 14.51
CA ILE A 187 -28.46 -29.82 14.33
C ILE A 187 -29.33 -29.24 15.44
N ALA A 188 -28.73 -28.48 16.35
CA ALA A 188 -29.47 -27.74 17.35
C ALA A 188 -30.12 -26.52 16.68
N ASN A 189 -31.41 -26.30 16.91
CA ASN A 189 -32.10 -25.11 16.44
C ASN A 189 -32.18 -24.10 17.58
N VAL A 190 -31.75 -22.86 17.32
CA VAL A 190 -31.68 -21.79 18.32
C VAL A 190 -32.25 -20.52 17.70
N LYS A 191 -32.96 -19.70 18.47
CA LYS A 191 -33.40 -18.38 18.02
C LYS A 191 -32.47 -17.30 18.57
N PRO A 192 -32.28 -16.17 17.87
CA PRO A 192 -31.50 -15.04 18.40
C PRO A 192 -31.98 -14.54 19.77
N ALA A 193 -33.29 -14.62 20.04
CA ALA A 193 -33.87 -14.30 21.34
C ALA A 193 -33.34 -15.20 22.47
N ASP A 194 -33.11 -16.49 22.21
CA ASP A 194 -32.55 -17.44 23.18
C ASP A 194 -31.08 -17.13 23.53
N LEU A 195 -30.42 -16.32 22.69
CA LEU A 195 -29.05 -15.85 22.88
C LEU A 195 -29.01 -14.42 23.46
N GLY A 196 -30.17 -13.79 23.72
CA GLY A 196 -30.26 -12.41 24.17
C GLY A 196 -29.80 -11.39 23.13
N VAL A 197 -29.85 -11.73 21.84
CA VAL A 197 -29.36 -10.86 20.75
C VAL A 197 -30.51 -10.11 20.10
N ASN A 198 -30.41 -8.78 20.08
CA ASN A 198 -31.29 -7.93 19.28
C ASN A 198 -30.79 -7.81 17.83
N LEU A 199 -31.66 -8.13 16.88
CA LEU A 199 -31.41 -8.09 15.44
C LEU A 199 -31.65 -6.72 14.79
N THR A 200 -32.19 -5.72 15.50
CA THR A 200 -32.49 -4.40 14.94
C THR A 200 -31.31 -3.86 14.12
N SER A 201 -31.54 -3.65 12.81
CA SER A 201 -30.59 -3.01 11.92
C SER A 201 -30.69 -1.49 12.01
N LYS A 202 -29.55 -0.82 11.90
CA LYS A 202 -29.45 0.64 11.70
C LYS A 202 -29.15 1.01 10.24
N LEU A 203 -29.15 0.01 9.35
CA LEU A 203 -28.95 0.17 7.92
C LEU A 203 -30.22 -0.22 7.19
N GLU A 204 -30.55 0.55 6.17
CA GLU A 204 -31.68 0.34 5.27
C GLU A 204 -31.16 0.37 3.84
N VAL A 205 -31.46 -0.68 3.07
CA VAL A 205 -31.14 -0.74 1.65
C VAL A 205 -32.24 -0.01 0.89
N LEU A 206 -31.93 1.17 0.35
CA LEU A 206 -32.91 1.98 -0.36
C LEU A 206 -33.19 1.47 -1.78
N ARG A 207 -32.15 0.96 -2.45
CA ARG A 207 -32.23 0.45 -3.82
C ARG A 207 -31.04 -0.42 -4.17
N VAL A 208 -31.25 -1.37 -5.08
CA VAL A 208 -30.24 -2.21 -5.73
C VAL A 208 -30.44 -2.07 -7.23
N GLU A 209 -29.39 -1.70 -7.96
CA GLU A 209 -29.45 -1.41 -9.40
C GLU A 209 -28.34 -2.18 -10.12
N ASP A 210 -28.57 -2.51 -11.40
CA ASP A 210 -27.50 -3.05 -12.24
C ASP A 210 -26.39 -2.00 -12.42
N PRO A 211 -25.12 -2.41 -12.42
CA PRO A 211 -24.03 -1.49 -12.74
C PRO A 211 -24.21 -0.94 -14.16
N PRO A 212 -23.65 0.25 -14.47
CA PRO A 212 -23.72 0.83 -15.80
C PRO A 212 -23.25 -0.18 -16.86
N GLN A 213 -24.08 -0.41 -17.88
CA GLN A 213 -23.70 -1.29 -18.98
C GLN A 213 -22.47 -0.71 -19.67
N ARG A 214 -21.40 -1.50 -19.72
CA ARG A 214 -20.18 -1.11 -20.41
C ARG A 214 -20.50 -0.87 -21.89
N GLN A 215 -20.09 0.29 -22.41
CA GLN A 215 -20.21 0.56 -23.85
C GLN A 215 -19.43 -0.49 -24.65
N ALA A 216 -19.94 -0.83 -25.84
CA ALA A 216 -19.29 -1.79 -26.71
C ALA A 216 -17.85 -1.35 -27.01
N GLY A 217 -16.90 -2.27 -26.81
CA GLY A 217 -15.50 -2.02 -27.14
C GLY A 217 -15.26 -2.01 -28.65
N MET A 218 -14.10 -1.48 -29.05
CA MET A 218 -13.59 -1.55 -30.41
C MET A 218 -12.62 -2.73 -30.54
N LYS A 219 -12.69 -3.45 -31.65
CA LYS A 219 -11.64 -4.40 -32.06
C LYS A 219 -10.70 -3.68 -33.02
N VAL A 220 -9.41 -3.89 -32.87
CA VAL A 220 -8.36 -3.28 -33.68
C VAL A 220 -7.51 -4.38 -34.30
N GLU A 221 -7.05 -4.18 -35.54
CA GLU A 221 -6.33 -5.20 -36.32
C GLU A 221 -4.82 -5.17 -36.05
N THR A 222 -4.30 -4.03 -35.62
CA THR A 222 -2.86 -3.80 -35.45
C THR A 222 -2.53 -3.28 -34.04
N VAL A 223 -1.26 -3.40 -33.66
CA VAL A 223 -0.75 -2.84 -32.40
C VAL A 223 -0.78 -1.31 -32.46
N GLU A 224 -0.51 -0.73 -33.63
CA GLU A 224 -0.58 0.71 -33.90
C GLU A 224 -1.99 1.25 -33.68
N ASP A 225 -3.01 0.55 -34.17
CA ASP A 225 -4.42 0.91 -33.96
C ASP A 225 -4.84 0.81 -32.50
N LEU A 226 -4.30 -0.17 -31.76
CA LEU A 226 -4.51 -0.31 -30.32
C LEU A 226 -3.92 0.87 -29.54
N VAL A 227 -2.67 1.22 -29.82
CA VAL A 227 -1.99 2.37 -29.20
C VAL A 227 -2.70 3.67 -29.58
N GLY A 228 -3.14 3.79 -30.83
CA GLY A 228 -3.92 4.92 -31.31
C GLY A 228 -5.28 5.04 -30.61
N ALA A 229 -6.02 3.94 -30.46
CA ALA A 229 -7.30 3.91 -29.75
C ALA A 229 -7.14 4.24 -28.26
N TRP A 230 -6.09 3.74 -27.62
CA TRP A 230 -5.75 4.06 -26.24
C TRP A 230 -5.43 5.55 -26.07
N SER A 231 -4.62 6.11 -26.98
CA SER A 231 -4.24 7.53 -26.95
C SER A 231 -5.44 8.46 -27.17
N ARG A 232 -6.36 8.10 -28.07
CA ARG A 232 -7.60 8.87 -28.34
C ARG A 232 -8.58 8.85 -27.17
N ASN A 233 -8.74 7.72 -26.49
CA ASN A 233 -9.64 7.59 -25.34
C ASN A 233 -9.08 8.25 -24.06
N ASN A 234 -7.76 8.49 -24.02
CA ASN A 234 -7.06 9.14 -22.92
C ASN A 234 -6.72 10.60 -23.22
N GLN A 235 -7.50 11.32 -24.04
CA GLN A 235 -7.31 12.75 -24.38
C GLN A 235 -7.51 13.74 -23.20
N GLY A 236 -7.13 13.35 -21.98
CA GLY A 236 -6.62 14.24 -20.93
C GLY A 236 -5.09 14.14 -20.76
N PHE A 237 -4.42 13.33 -21.57
CA PHE A 237 -2.97 13.19 -21.66
C PHE A 237 -2.54 13.50 -23.10
N ASP A 238 -1.75 14.57 -23.28
CA ASP A 238 -1.24 14.99 -24.59
C ASP A 238 -0.41 13.87 -25.25
N SER A 239 -0.95 13.27 -26.30
CA SER A 239 -0.19 12.44 -27.23
C SER A 239 0.55 13.37 -28.22
N ALA A 240 1.86 13.52 -28.07
CA ALA A 240 2.70 14.27 -29.00
C ALA A 240 2.89 13.51 -30.32
N GLN A 241 2.79 14.22 -31.45
CA GLN A 241 2.98 13.66 -32.79
C GLN A 241 4.43 13.24 -33.03
N VAL A 242 4.62 12.11 -33.71
CA VAL A 242 5.92 11.62 -34.18
C VAL A 242 6.14 12.14 -35.60
N ASN A 243 7.18 12.95 -35.78
CA ASN A 243 7.60 13.46 -37.09
C ASN A 243 8.71 12.56 -37.65
N SER A 244 8.75 12.41 -38.99
CA SER A 244 9.57 11.46 -39.76
C SER A 244 11.08 11.76 -39.82
N GLN A 245 11.67 12.34 -38.79
CA GLN A 245 13.12 12.48 -38.62
C GLN A 245 13.44 12.17 -37.16
N GLY A 246 14.17 11.09 -36.92
CA GLY A 246 14.32 10.43 -35.61
C GLY A 246 14.89 11.29 -34.49
N ALA A 247 14.05 12.13 -33.88
CA ALA A 247 14.29 12.84 -32.65
C ALA A 247 13.06 12.69 -31.75
N ALA A 248 13.16 11.84 -30.71
CA ALA A 248 12.15 11.70 -29.69
C ALA A 248 12.14 12.96 -28.79
N ARG A 249 10.98 13.59 -28.64
CA ARG A 249 10.77 14.78 -27.80
C ARG A 249 9.93 14.41 -26.57
N VAL A 250 10.42 14.90 -25.43
CA VAL A 250 10.09 14.62 -24.01
C VAL A 250 8.60 14.70 -23.63
N LEU A 251 8.15 13.78 -22.76
CA LEU A 251 6.94 13.90 -21.94
C LEU A 251 7.30 14.53 -20.58
N ARG A 252 6.56 15.58 -20.19
CA ARG A 252 6.64 16.20 -18.85
C ARG A 252 5.99 15.28 -17.81
N ASN A 253 6.64 15.06 -16.67
CA ASN A 253 5.96 14.54 -15.48
C ASN A 253 5.62 15.68 -14.52
N ALA A 254 4.44 15.60 -13.92
CA ALA A 254 3.91 16.53 -12.94
C ALA A 254 4.56 16.30 -11.58
N ARG A 255 5.80 16.77 -11.43
CA ARG A 255 6.45 17.26 -10.21
C ARG A 255 7.86 17.71 -10.60
N GLU A 256 7.96 19.00 -10.89
CA GLU A 256 9.18 19.80 -11.05
C GLU A 256 10.19 19.39 -12.16
N SER A 257 10.08 20.08 -13.30
CA SER A 257 11.17 20.65 -14.10
C SER A 257 12.44 19.82 -14.44
N ALA A 258 12.34 18.55 -14.84
CA ALA A 258 13.48 17.79 -15.36
C ALA A 258 13.29 17.35 -16.82
N ASN A 259 14.17 17.81 -17.72
CA ASN A 259 14.29 17.30 -19.09
C ASN A 259 15.19 16.07 -19.09
N CYS A 260 14.65 14.90 -19.50
CA CYS A 260 15.44 13.67 -19.60
C CYS A 260 15.63 13.23 -21.06
N GLN A 261 16.87 12.85 -21.42
CA GLN A 261 17.24 12.38 -22.75
C GLN A 261 17.58 10.88 -22.71
N LEU A 262 17.17 10.15 -23.75
CA LEU A 262 17.47 8.73 -23.95
C LEU A 262 18.55 8.58 -25.03
N VAL A 263 19.62 7.84 -24.73
CA VAL A 263 20.67 7.51 -25.70
C VAL A 263 20.86 5.99 -25.73
N VAL A 264 20.87 5.40 -26.94
CA VAL A 264 21.13 3.97 -27.18
C VAL A 264 22.47 3.82 -27.91
N SER A 265 23.32 2.91 -27.44
CA SER A 265 24.63 2.60 -28.04
C SER A 265 24.85 1.09 -28.13
N PRO A 266 25.42 0.54 -29.24
CA PRO A 266 25.84 1.23 -30.47
C PRO A 266 24.64 1.66 -31.35
N VAL A 267 24.85 2.67 -32.20
CA VAL A 267 23.80 3.27 -33.05
C VAL A 267 23.37 2.28 -34.14
N GLY A 268 22.17 1.70 -34.01
CA GLY A 268 21.52 0.82 -34.99
C GLY A 268 20.15 1.34 -35.45
N PRO A 269 19.45 0.65 -36.37
CA PRO A 269 18.08 1.01 -36.74
C PRO A 269 17.17 0.86 -35.52
N THR A 270 16.80 1.98 -34.90
CA THR A 270 16.17 1.98 -33.58
C THR A 270 14.70 2.38 -33.68
N LEU A 271 13.81 1.51 -33.20
CA LEU A 271 12.40 1.79 -32.96
C LEU A 271 12.22 1.91 -31.43
N VAL A 272 12.35 3.12 -30.90
CA VAL A 272 12.17 3.38 -29.47
C VAL A 272 10.69 3.66 -29.20
N ASN A 273 10.02 2.76 -28.49
CA ASN A 273 8.72 3.03 -27.88
C ASN A 273 8.90 3.19 -26.37
N ALA A 274 8.29 4.21 -25.77
CA ALA A 274 8.37 4.48 -24.33
C ALA A 274 6.95 4.64 -23.77
N LEU A 275 6.56 3.77 -22.83
CA LEU A 275 5.34 3.91 -22.04
C LEU A 275 5.73 4.43 -20.65
N ALA A 276 5.13 5.53 -20.22
CA ALA A 276 5.34 6.07 -18.87
C ALA A 276 4.05 5.89 -18.05
N GLY A 277 4.11 5.03 -17.02
CA GLY A 277 3.11 4.96 -15.96
C GLY A 277 3.48 5.85 -14.77
N THR A 278 2.58 5.96 -13.80
CA THR A 278 2.79 6.73 -12.55
C THR A 278 3.93 6.19 -11.67
N ASN A 279 4.32 4.93 -11.87
CA ASN A 279 5.59 4.34 -11.43
C ASN A 279 6.32 3.86 -12.70
N VAL A 280 7.52 4.38 -12.96
CA VAL A 280 8.16 4.32 -14.28
C VAL A 280 8.62 2.89 -14.63
N THR A 281 7.95 2.24 -15.57
CA THR A 281 8.46 1.06 -16.28
C THR A 281 8.64 1.41 -17.76
N LEU A 282 9.88 1.64 -18.17
CA LEU A 282 10.24 1.89 -19.58
C LEU A 282 10.58 0.56 -20.26
N ALA A 283 9.70 0.07 -21.12
CA ALA A 283 10.02 -1.04 -22.01
C ALA A 283 10.68 -0.49 -23.28
N VAL A 284 11.98 -0.72 -23.46
CA VAL A 284 12.72 -0.32 -24.67
C VAL A 284 12.90 -1.54 -25.56
N PHE A 285 12.31 -1.52 -26.76
CA PHE A 285 12.51 -2.54 -27.77
C PHE A 285 13.63 -2.12 -28.71
N TYR A 286 14.51 -3.06 -29.07
CA TYR A 286 15.60 -2.82 -29.99
C TYR A 286 15.79 -4.02 -30.91
N SER A 287 16.29 -3.79 -32.12
CA SER A 287 16.66 -4.85 -33.07
C SER A 287 17.98 -4.49 -33.74
N GLY A 288 18.93 -5.42 -33.75
CA GLY A 288 20.17 -5.29 -34.54
C GLY A 288 21.40 -4.71 -33.83
N ALA A 289 21.37 -4.52 -32.51
CA ALA A 289 22.56 -4.19 -31.71
C ALA A 289 22.87 -5.34 -30.73
N SER A 290 24.14 -5.76 -30.64
CA SER A 290 24.61 -6.62 -29.56
C SER A 290 24.80 -5.77 -28.31
N ASP A 291 24.10 -6.10 -27.23
CA ASP A 291 24.20 -5.49 -25.89
C ASP A 291 23.93 -3.97 -25.84
N PRO A 292 22.75 -3.49 -26.27
CA PRO A 292 22.44 -2.07 -26.22
C PRO A 292 22.34 -1.57 -24.78
N VAL A 293 22.97 -0.43 -24.56
CA VAL A 293 22.93 0.28 -23.29
C VAL A 293 22.00 1.47 -23.40
N VAL A 294 21.07 1.57 -22.46
CA VAL A 294 20.19 2.71 -22.23
C VAL A 294 20.79 3.54 -21.09
N THR A 295 21.02 4.82 -21.32
CA THR A 295 21.38 5.75 -20.25
C THR A 295 20.35 6.86 -20.17
N TRP A 296 19.84 7.11 -18.97
CA TRP A 296 18.96 8.22 -18.66
C TRP A 296 19.80 9.39 -18.17
N PHE A 297 19.53 10.59 -18.69
CA PHE A 297 20.20 11.80 -18.26
C PHE A 297 19.20 12.76 -17.62
N LYS A 298 19.63 13.55 -16.62
CA LYS A 298 18.98 14.81 -16.23
C LYS A 298 19.96 15.95 -16.47
N GLY A 299 19.74 16.72 -17.54
CA GLY A 299 20.78 17.62 -18.05
C GLY A 299 21.96 16.84 -18.64
N ALA A 300 23.18 17.04 -18.13
CA ALA A 300 24.38 16.33 -18.56
C ALA A 300 24.74 15.10 -17.69
N LEU A 301 24.03 14.87 -16.58
CA LEU A 301 24.34 13.83 -15.61
C LEU A 301 23.58 12.53 -15.92
N PRO A 302 24.26 11.38 -16.05
CA PRO A 302 23.59 10.08 -16.17
C PRO A 302 22.98 9.69 -14.81
N VAL A 303 21.66 9.57 -14.76
CA VAL A 303 20.88 9.21 -13.55
C VAL A 303 20.57 7.71 -13.45
N GLY A 304 20.81 6.98 -14.54
CA GLY A 304 20.80 5.53 -14.52
C GLY A 304 21.29 4.97 -15.83
N THR A 305 21.88 3.78 -15.76
CA THR A 305 22.32 3.03 -16.93
C THR A 305 21.80 1.61 -16.85
N TRP A 306 21.31 1.10 -17.97
CA TRP A 306 20.77 -0.25 -18.07
C TRP A 306 21.14 -0.91 -19.38
N THR A 307 21.67 -2.12 -19.28
CA THR A 307 21.88 -2.99 -20.44
C THR A 307 20.60 -3.77 -20.69
N ILE A 308 19.99 -3.57 -21.86
CA ILE A 308 18.70 -4.21 -22.19
C ILE A 308 18.91 -5.74 -22.27
N ASN A 309 17.92 -6.51 -21.82
CA ASN A 309 17.94 -7.99 -21.69
C ASN A 309 18.87 -8.54 -20.60
N THR A 310 19.27 -7.71 -19.64
CA THR A 310 19.91 -8.18 -18.40
C THR A 310 18.88 -8.39 -17.29
N ASN A 311 19.09 -9.42 -16.47
CA ASN A 311 18.26 -9.69 -15.28
C ASN A 311 18.68 -8.85 -14.05
N PHE A 312 19.61 -7.92 -14.23
CA PHE A 312 20.02 -6.99 -13.18
C PHE A 312 19.14 -5.75 -13.23
N SER A 313 18.75 -5.24 -12.06
CA SER A 313 18.06 -3.96 -11.98
C SER A 313 18.94 -2.87 -12.60
N PRO A 314 18.35 -1.85 -13.26
CA PRO A 314 19.11 -0.69 -13.72
C PRO A 314 19.95 -0.16 -12.56
N ASP A 315 21.21 0.17 -12.83
CA ASP A 315 22.08 0.85 -11.87
C ASP A 315 21.59 2.29 -11.79
N ILE A 316 20.44 2.47 -11.14
CA ILE A 316 19.95 3.74 -10.66
C ILE A 316 20.89 4.07 -9.53
N ALA A 317 21.41 5.29 -9.49
CA ALA A 317 22.15 5.78 -8.33
C ALA A 317 21.23 5.73 -7.10
N ASN A 318 21.12 4.56 -6.50
CA ASN A 318 20.55 4.33 -5.19
C ASN A 318 21.55 4.99 -4.28
N ASP A 319 21.24 6.21 -3.86
CA ASP A 319 21.38 6.69 -2.50
C ASP A 319 21.05 8.18 -2.51
N GLY A 320 20.45 8.68 -1.43
CA GLY A 320 19.85 10.01 -1.31
C GLY A 320 20.78 11.23 -1.41
N TRP A 321 21.80 11.21 -2.27
CA TRP A 321 22.82 12.25 -2.39
C TRP A 321 22.41 13.46 -3.26
N GLU A 322 21.20 13.47 -3.82
CA GLU A 322 20.74 14.58 -4.68
C GLU A 322 20.04 15.70 -3.91
N ILE A 323 19.48 15.45 -2.72
CA ILE A 323 18.79 16.49 -1.93
C ILE A 323 19.75 17.05 -0.89
N ILE A 324 20.01 18.36 -0.96
CA ILE A 324 20.80 19.08 0.03
C ILE A 324 20.04 19.06 1.36
N GLN A 325 20.58 18.39 2.37
CA GLN A 325 19.98 18.25 3.69
C GLN A 325 21.02 18.37 4.80
N ASN A 326 20.56 18.69 6.02
CA ASN A 326 21.41 18.79 7.23
C ASN A 326 22.58 19.78 7.07
N VAL A 327 22.32 20.94 6.46
CA VAL A 327 23.29 22.02 6.33
C VAL A 327 23.37 22.79 7.64
N THR A 328 24.58 23.00 8.16
CA THR A 328 24.83 23.82 9.35
C THR A 328 25.86 24.88 9.04
N LEU A 329 25.75 26.04 9.68
CA LEU A 329 26.65 27.18 9.48
C LEU A 329 27.35 27.53 10.80
N ILE A 330 28.67 27.36 10.82
CA ILE A 330 29.54 27.59 11.97
C ILE A 330 30.50 28.76 11.72
N THR A 331 31.08 29.29 12.78
CA THR A 331 31.97 30.46 12.75
C THR A 331 33.24 30.19 13.54
N GLU A 332 34.38 30.57 12.97
CA GLU A 332 35.69 30.45 13.59
C GLU A 332 36.48 31.79 13.50
N PRO A 333 36.90 32.38 14.63
CA PRO A 333 36.51 32.07 16.01
C PRO A 333 34.99 32.25 16.26
N HIS A 334 34.47 31.81 17.40
CA HIS A 334 33.02 31.87 17.70
C HIS A 334 32.41 33.29 17.63
N PHE A 335 33.23 34.33 17.78
CA PHE A 335 32.84 35.73 17.60
C PHE A 335 33.88 36.47 16.77
N ALA A 336 33.44 37.38 15.91
CA ALA A 336 34.36 38.27 15.21
C ALA A 336 34.92 39.31 16.19
N GLN A 337 36.20 39.65 16.07
CA GLN A 337 36.83 40.69 16.89
C GLN A 337 37.37 41.80 16.00
N GLU A 338 37.07 43.05 16.36
CA GLU A 338 37.54 44.24 15.65
C GLU A 338 39.08 44.28 15.63
N GLY A 339 39.67 44.27 14.42
CA GLY A 339 41.11 44.28 14.21
C GLY A 339 41.78 42.90 14.22
N ALA A 340 41.02 41.80 14.22
CA ALA A 340 41.55 40.48 13.92
C ALA A 340 41.97 40.38 12.45
N GLU A 341 42.91 39.49 12.12
CA GLU A 341 43.38 39.31 10.74
C GLU A 341 42.27 38.75 9.83
N ARG A 342 41.52 37.76 10.34
CA ARG A 342 40.44 37.09 9.62
C ARG A 342 39.34 36.56 10.55
N PHE A 343 38.15 36.40 10.01
CA PHE A 343 37.02 35.71 10.61
C PHE A 343 36.34 34.85 9.55
N THR A 344 36.09 33.57 9.86
CA THR A 344 35.60 32.60 8.87
C THR A 344 34.21 32.11 9.24
N LEU A 345 33.31 32.08 8.26
CA LEU A 345 32.08 31.31 8.31
C LEU A 345 32.27 30.06 7.46
N GLN A 346 31.88 28.90 7.97
CA GLN A 346 31.98 27.65 7.24
C GLN A 346 30.67 26.89 7.33
N TYR A 347 30.18 26.37 6.20
CA TYR A 347 29.06 25.44 6.21
C TYR A 347 29.55 24.00 6.16
N ASN A 348 28.83 23.14 6.88
CA ASN A 348 28.98 21.69 6.82
C ASN A 348 27.66 21.07 6.34
N MET A 349 27.76 20.05 5.50
CA MET A 349 26.62 19.34 4.93
C MET A 349 26.90 17.84 5.00
N LEU A 350 25.92 17.08 5.48
CA LEU A 350 26.03 15.62 5.58
C LEU A 350 25.55 14.90 4.31
N GLN A 351 24.68 15.54 3.52
CA GLN A 351 23.99 14.91 2.39
C GLN A 351 23.66 15.95 1.31
N GLY A 352 23.97 15.64 0.05
CA GLY A 352 23.78 16.52 -1.11
C GLY A 352 25.06 16.71 -1.93
N VAL A 353 24.91 17.21 -3.16
CA VAL A 353 26.00 17.80 -3.95
C VAL A 353 25.61 19.25 -4.27
N VAL A 354 26.54 20.19 -4.07
CA VAL A 354 26.33 21.62 -4.34
C VAL A 354 26.93 21.97 -5.70
N GLU A 355 26.11 22.46 -6.62
CA GLU A 355 26.58 22.96 -7.92
C GLU A 355 26.78 24.48 -7.90
N GLN A 356 25.92 25.19 -7.16
CA GLN A 356 26.00 26.64 -7.02
C GLN A 356 25.85 27.05 -5.56
N GLU A 357 26.78 27.87 -5.09
CA GLU A 357 26.72 28.52 -3.78
C GLU A 357 26.62 30.04 -3.92
N ILE A 358 25.82 30.67 -3.06
CA ILE A 358 25.69 32.12 -2.98
C ILE A 358 25.72 32.55 -1.52
N TRP A 359 26.72 33.36 -1.17
CA TRP A 359 26.81 33.99 0.15
C TRP A 359 26.17 35.38 0.13
N ARG A 360 25.44 35.74 1.19
CA ARG A 360 24.84 37.06 1.36
C ARG A 360 25.13 37.66 2.73
N PHE A 361 25.27 38.98 2.77
CA PHE A 361 25.30 39.78 4.00
C PHE A 361 24.12 40.74 4.01
N ASN A 362 23.27 40.66 5.04
CA ASN A 362 22.03 41.44 5.17
C ASN A 362 21.19 41.44 3.87
N GLY A 363 21.12 40.29 3.21
CA GLY A 363 20.35 40.08 1.98
C GLY A 363 21.03 40.52 0.68
N ARG A 364 22.27 41.03 0.72
CA ARG A 364 23.05 41.38 -0.49
C ARG A 364 24.08 40.31 -0.83
N ASP A 365 24.15 39.92 -2.09
CA ASP A 365 25.10 38.93 -2.59
C ASP A 365 26.55 39.42 -2.41
N LEU A 366 27.40 38.56 -1.86
CA LEU A 366 28.82 38.79 -1.69
C LEU A 366 29.57 38.26 -2.91
N GLN A 367 30.69 38.91 -3.24
CA GLN A 367 31.59 38.55 -4.33
C GLN A 367 33.03 38.55 -3.83
N ASN A 368 33.88 37.74 -4.46
CA ASN A 368 35.30 37.69 -4.09
C ASN A 368 35.95 39.06 -4.29
N SER A 369 36.64 39.52 -3.25
CA SER A 369 37.27 40.84 -3.18
C SER A 369 38.46 40.80 -2.22
N THR A 370 39.15 41.92 -2.05
CA THR A 370 40.20 42.04 -1.02
C THR A 370 39.67 41.88 0.41
N ARG A 371 38.35 42.00 0.62
CA ARG A 371 37.70 41.89 1.94
C ARG A 371 37.03 40.55 2.18
N TYR A 372 36.46 39.94 1.15
CA TYR A 372 35.73 38.66 1.23
C TYR A 372 36.36 37.65 0.29
N LEU A 373 36.68 36.46 0.81
CA LEU A 373 37.17 35.32 0.03
C LEU A 373 36.26 34.11 0.29
N MET A 374 35.59 33.65 -0.76
CA MET A 374 34.82 32.41 -0.79
C MET A 374 35.70 31.32 -1.39
N GLU A 375 36.02 30.31 -0.57
CA GLU A 375 36.89 29.20 -0.94
C GLU A 375 36.36 27.91 -0.32
N GLY A 376 36.07 26.91 -1.17
CA GLY A 376 35.51 25.64 -0.73
C GLY A 376 34.16 25.84 -0.05
N THR A 377 34.03 25.42 1.21
CA THR A 377 32.79 25.59 2.00
C THR A 377 32.82 26.80 2.93
N SER A 378 33.79 27.69 2.75
CA SER A 378 34.09 28.78 3.68
C SER A 378 34.00 30.17 3.05
N LEU A 379 33.48 31.11 3.83
CA LEU A 379 33.55 32.55 3.60
C LEU A 379 34.51 33.16 4.62
N VAL A 380 35.65 33.66 4.15
CA VAL A 380 36.65 34.35 4.97
C VAL A 380 36.47 35.86 4.83
N ILE A 381 36.38 36.55 5.97
CA ILE A 381 36.31 38.00 6.08
C ILE A 381 37.66 38.50 6.61
N PHE A 382 38.39 39.26 5.80
CA PHE A 382 39.67 39.85 6.21
C PHE A 382 39.44 41.19 6.91
N GLY A 383 40.07 41.37 8.07
CA GLY A 383 39.96 42.61 8.87
C GLY A 383 38.52 42.95 9.31
N PRO A 384 37.78 42.05 9.99
CA PRO A 384 36.42 42.32 10.42
C PRO A 384 36.33 43.56 11.30
N ASN A 385 35.32 44.39 11.06
CA ASN A 385 35.06 45.63 11.80
C ASN A 385 33.56 45.75 12.15
N ARG A 386 33.18 46.84 12.83
CA ARG A 386 31.81 47.03 13.34
C ARG A 386 30.71 46.98 12.28
N THR A 387 31.04 47.28 11.02
CA THR A 387 30.09 47.21 9.90
C THR A 387 29.78 45.79 9.44
N ASP A 388 30.55 44.79 9.87
CA ASP A 388 30.33 43.37 9.59
C ASP A 388 29.36 42.71 10.60
N LYS A 389 28.77 43.48 11.51
CA LYS A 389 27.69 42.99 12.37
C LYS A 389 26.40 42.84 11.57
N GLY A 390 25.86 41.63 11.47
CA GLY A 390 24.63 41.39 10.74
C GLY A 390 24.33 39.92 10.48
N SER A 391 23.31 39.67 9.67
CA SER A 391 22.92 38.33 9.25
C SER A 391 23.70 37.94 8.00
N TYR A 392 24.48 36.88 8.11
CA TYR A 392 25.07 36.18 6.97
C TYR A 392 24.20 35.01 6.57
N SER A 393 24.13 34.71 5.28
CA SER A 393 23.45 33.52 4.81
C SER A 393 24.19 32.87 3.65
N VAL A 394 24.10 31.55 3.57
CA VAL A 394 24.56 30.78 2.41
C VAL A 394 23.37 30.05 1.80
N THR A 395 23.19 30.22 0.49
CA THR A 395 22.22 29.47 -0.31
C THR A 395 22.98 28.44 -1.14
N LEU A 396 22.70 27.17 -0.91
CA LEU A 396 23.26 26.03 -1.64
C LEU A 396 22.19 25.50 -2.60
N MET A 397 22.56 25.30 -3.86
CA MET A 397 21.63 24.91 -4.92
C MET A 397 22.20 23.77 -5.75
N ASN A 398 21.27 22.91 -6.17
CA ASN A 398 21.46 21.94 -7.22
C ASN A 398 20.15 21.75 -8.01
N PRO A 399 20.13 20.95 -9.08
CA PRO A 399 18.95 20.77 -9.93
C PRO A 399 17.74 20.09 -9.25
N PHE A 400 17.86 19.70 -7.98
CA PHE A 400 16.86 18.93 -7.23
C PHE A 400 16.39 19.65 -5.97
N SER A 401 17.18 20.59 -5.43
CA SER A 401 16.92 21.22 -4.14
C SER A 401 17.66 22.55 -3.98
N SER A 402 17.08 23.45 -3.19
CA SER A 402 17.71 24.70 -2.75
C SER A 402 17.52 24.85 -1.25
N MET A 403 18.61 25.08 -0.52
CA MET A 403 18.61 25.27 0.93
C MET A 403 19.35 26.57 1.27
N THR A 404 18.75 27.40 2.13
CA THR A 404 19.40 28.62 2.64
C THR A 404 19.54 28.57 4.15
N MET A 405 20.77 28.74 4.66
CA MET A 405 21.06 28.81 6.09
C MET A 405 21.50 30.21 6.50
N HIS A 406 21.08 30.64 7.70
CA HIS A 406 21.36 31.97 8.23
C HIS A 406 22.17 31.90 9.53
N LYS A 407 23.08 32.86 9.73
CA LYS A 407 23.85 33.05 10.97
C LYS A 407 24.02 34.54 11.27
N ASN A 408 23.62 34.94 12.47
CA ASN A 408 23.88 36.29 12.96
C ASN A 408 25.29 36.37 13.55
N VAL A 409 26.10 37.28 13.03
CA VAL A 409 27.46 37.53 13.50
C VAL A 409 27.50 38.80 14.33
N THR A 410 28.11 38.70 15.51
CA THR A 410 28.40 39.84 16.37
C THR A 410 29.90 40.11 16.37
N VAL A 411 30.27 41.39 16.29
CA VAL A 411 31.67 41.84 16.31
C VAL A 411 31.97 42.48 17.66
N LEU A 412 32.93 41.91 18.39
CA LEU A 412 33.41 42.44 19.66
C LEU A 412 34.35 43.63 19.40
N CYS A 413 34.04 44.76 20.01
CA CYS A 413 34.87 45.96 19.93
C CYS A 413 36.12 45.78 20.80
N LYS A 414 37.28 46.22 20.29
CA LYS A 414 38.49 46.32 21.11
C LYS A 414 38.28 47.46 22.12
N MET A 415 38.13 47.16 23.42
CA MET A 415 38.12 48.20 24.45
C MET A 415 39.48 48.89 24.47
N ASN A 416 39.46 50.22 24.44
CA ASN A 416 40.65 51.05 24.53
C ASN A 416 41.22 50.90 25.97
N PRO A 417 42.51 50.57 26.17
CA PRO A 417 43.09 50.41 27.52
C PRO A 417 43.14 51.71 28.35
N LEU A 418 42.64 52.84 27.83
CA LEU A 418 42.63 54.16 28.49
C LEU A 418 41.32 54.49 29.23
N LEU A 419 40.45 53.51 29.46
CA LEU A 419 39.16 53.69 30.16
C LEU A 419 38.97 52.71 31.34
N LEU A 420 40.07 52.29 31.98
CA LEU A 420 40.10 51.59 33.27
C LEU A 420 40.99 52.34 34.26
#